data_AF-A0A836PPP9-F1
#
_entry.id   AF-A0A836PPP9-F1
#
_cell.length_a   1.000
_cell.length_b   1.000
_cell.length_c   1.000
_cell.angle_alpha   90.00
_cell.angle_beta   90.00
_cell.angle_gamma   90.00
#
_symmetry.space_group_name_H-M   'P 1'
#
loop_
_entity.id
_entity.type
_entity.pdbx_description
1 polymer ?
#
loop_
_entity_poly.entity_id
_entity_poly.type
_entity_poly.pdbx_seq_one_letter_code
_entity_poly.pdbx_strand_id
1 'polypeptide(L)'
;MSTYNGLAADSLFMPGIFRKACWRAVGGVILVMSLVSCRQQVAEGGMGGSGISQGPITGFGSVFVNGIEHFLTSATIVVNGDEAGDADLKLGMIVRVAGAVDSAAGTGDATEIEYEQNLEGPVDSIDPSTDSLVVLGQLVVIDGLTVFDGVVDLADLDVLVDATPGVYMVEISGLVDGNSVIHA
;
A
#
# COMPACT_ATOMS: atom_id res chain seq x y z
N MET A 1 29.27 24.22 -39.91
CA MET A 1 28.62 22.98 -39.41
C MET A 1 28.93 22.91 -37.92
N SER A 2 28.24 23.71 -37.13
CA SER A 2 26.98 23.42 -36.42
C SER A 2 27.21 22.55 -35.18
N THR A 3 27.55 23.27 -34.12
CA THR A 3 27.47 22.95 -32.70
C THR A 3 26.02 22.73 -32.28
N TYR A 4 25.74 21.64 -31.57
CA TYR A 4 24.58 21.44 -30.68
C TYR A 4 25.24 21.09 -29.32
N ASN A 5 25.27 21.90 -28.25
CA ASN A 5 24.29 22.71 -27.50
C ASN A 5 23.11 21.91 -26.92
N GLY A 6 23.28 21.46 -25.66
CA GLY A 6 22.25 21.28 -24.63
C GLY A 6 21.30 20.08 -24.81
N LEU A 7 20.74 19.41 -23.79
CA LEU A 7 20.54 19.74 -22.39
C LEU A 7 20.38 18.44 -21.56
N ALA A 8 20.72 18.55 -20.28
CA ALA A 8 20.17 17.82 -19.13
C ALA A 8 20.44 16.30 -18.98
N ALA A 9 21.59 15.96 -18.39
CA ALA A 9 21.69 14.85 -17.44
C ALA A 9 22.10 15.42 -16.09
N ASP A 10 21.17 16.11 -15.44
CA ASP A 10 21.32 16.65 -14.08
C ASP A 10 20.61 15.71 -13.11
N SER A 11 21.14 14.50 -12.97
CA SER A 11 20.70 13.55 -11.94
C SER A 11 21.47 13.82 -10.65
N LEU A 12 21.15 14.95 -10.01
CA LEU A 12 21.51 15.21 -8.62
C LEU A 12 20.63 14.34 -7.72
N PHE A 13 21.07 13.10 -7.51
CA PHE A 13 20.62 12.28 -6.40
C PHE A 13 21.23 12.86 -5.11
N MET A 14 20.56 13.83 -4.52
CA MET A 14 20.85 14.30 -3.16
C MET A 14 20.01 13.46 -2.17
N PRO A 15 20.63 12.60 -1.33
CA PRO A 15 19.94 12.16 -0.13
C PRO A 15 19.79 13.38 0.80
N GLY A 16 18.56 13.88 0.90
CA GLY A 16 18.18 14.95 1.82
C GLY A 16 18.34 14.51 3.27
N ILE A 17 19.54 14.69 3.83
CA ILE A 17 19.75 14.76 5.27
C ILE A 17 19.07 16.05 5.74
N PHE A 18 17.92 15.92 6.41
CA PHE A 18 17.31 17.02 7.15
C PHE A 18 18.23 17.45 8.30
N ARG A 19 19.18 18.34 8.01
CA ARG A 19 19.91 19.10 9.02
C ARG A 19 18.97 20.16 9.56
N LYS A 20 18.28 19.86 10.66
CA LYS A 20 17.59 20.88 11.45
C LYS A 20 18.64 21.82 12.05
N ALA A 21 18.80 22.98 11.44
CA ALA A 21 19.50 24.11 12.03
C ALA A 21 18.69 24.58 13.26
N CYS A 22 19.16 24.26 14.46
CA CYS A 22 18.80 25.03 15.64
C CYS A 22 19.97 25.95 15.95
N TRP A 23 19.88 27.16 15.41
CA TRP A 23 20.68 28.29 15.84
C TRP A 23 20.43 28.52 17.32
N ARG A 24 21.47 28.51 18.16
CA ARG A 24 21.49 29.44 19.29
C ARG A 24 22.89 29.73 19.83
N ALA A 25 23.16 31.02 19.80
CA ALA A 25 24.30 31.72 20.33
C ALA A 25 24.34 31.68 21.88
N VAL A 26 25.58 31.69 22.37
CA VAL A 26 26.10 32.33 23.60
C VAL A 26 25.76 31.68 24.96
N GLY A 27 26.84 31.17 25.58
CA GLY A 27 27.39 31.72 26.82
C GLY A 27 26.69 31.40 28.15
N GLY A 28 27.33 30.53 28.94
CA GLY A 28 27.66 30.82 30.35
C GLY A 28 26.58 30.72 31.44
N VAL A 29 26.84 29.81 32.38
CA VAL A 29 26.66 29.95 33.86
C VAL A 29 25.28 29.64 34.49
N ILE A 30 25.25 28.45 35.13
CA ILE A 30 24.83 28.09 36.52
C ILE A 30 23.38 28.36 37.03
N LEU A 31 22.80 27.28 37.60
CA LEU A 31 21.95 27.15 38.81
C LEU A 31 20.42 26.88 38.70
N VAL A 32 20.00 25.89 39.50
CA VAL A 32 18.70 25.61 40.15
C VAL A 32 17.59 24.82 39.41
N MET A 33 17.16 23.77 40.12
CA MET A 33 15.92 23.00 40.02
C MET A 33 14.67 23.79 39.59
N SER A 34 13.96 23.23 38.62
CA SER A 34 12.54 22.88 38.73
C SER A 34 12.23 21.86 37.64
N LEU A 35 11.67 20.71 38.00
CA LEU A 35 11.11 19.74 37.06
C LEU A 35 9.90 20.39 36.37
N VAL A 36 10.17 21.17 35.34
CA VAL A 36 9.16 21.57 34.37
C VAL A 36 8.79 20.28 33.65
N SER A 37 7.73 19.64 34.12
CA SER A 37 7.05 18.60 33.38
C SER A 37 6.68 19.21 32.03
N CYS A 38 7.34 18.75 30.97
CA CYS A 38 6.89 19.04 29.62
C CYS A 38 5.51 18.38 29.52
N ARG A 39 4.45 19.17 29.66
CA ARG A 39 3.14 18.78 29.16
C ARG A 39 3.33 18.59 27.67
N GLN A 40 3.56 17.36 27.24
CA GLN A 40 3.36 16.99 25.84
C GLN A 40 1.88 17.20 25.58
N GLN A 41 1.57 18.38 25.07
CA GLN A 41 0.32 18.65 24.41
C GLN A 41 0.33 17.74 23.18
N VAL A 42 -0.25 16.55 23.33
CA VAL A 42 -0.77 15.80 22.19
C VAL A 42 -1.91 16.67 21.68
N ALA A 43 -1.58 17.57 20.77
CA ALA A 43 -2.57 18.15 19.89
C ALA A 43 -2.94 17.05 18.91
N GLU A 44 -3.98 16.28 19.21
CA GLU A 44 -4.79 15.62 18.19
C GLU A 44 -5.50 16.72 17.39
N GLY A 45 -4.73 17.39 16.53
CA GLY A 45 -5.28 18.16 15.43
C GLY A 45 -5.55 17.19 14.30
N GLY A 46 -6.82 16.89 14.03
CA GLY A 46 -7.22 16.19 12.81
C GLY A 46 -6.70 16.98 11.62
N MET A 47 -5.68 16.44 10.95
CA MET A 47 -5.17 17.00 9.71
C MET A 47 -6.07 16.49 8.58
N GLY A 48 -7.10 17.25 8.25
CA GLY A 48 -7.77 17.11 6.96
C GLY A 48 -6.76 17.41 5.87
N GLY A 49 -6.35 16.40 5.10
CA GLY A 49 -5.32 16.51 4.07
C GLY A 49 -5.69 15.70 2.84
N SER A 50 -5.31 16.18 1.65
CA SER A 50 -5.32 15.33 0.46
C SER A 50 -4.10 14.42 0.50
N GLY A 51 -4.31 13.13 0.28
CA GLY A 51 -3.27 12.13 0.38
C GLY A 51 -3.52 10.94 -0.53
N ILE A 52 -2.50 10.09 -0.61
CA ILE A 52 -2.59 8.77 -1.23
C ILE A 52 -2.39 7.77 -0.10
N SER A 53 -3.31 6.81 0.02
CA SER A 53 -3.17 5.63 0.87
C SER A 53 -3.09 4.39 0.00
N GLN A 54 -2.41 3.35 0.49
CA GLN A 54 -2.37 2.04 -0.15
C GLN A 54 -2.66 0.98 0.91
N GLY A 55 -3.50 0.00 0.58
CA GLY A 55 -3.82 -1.09 1.50
C GLY A 55 -4.98 -1.96 1.03
N PRO A 56 -5.27 -3.04 1.77
CA PRO A 56 -6.36 -3.95 1.44
C PRO A 56 -7.72 -3.28 1.64
N ILE A 57 -8.67 -3.62 0.76
CA ILE A 57 -10.09 -3.36 0.99
C ILE A 57 -10.61 -4.31 2.08
N THR A 58 -11.13 -3.75 3.17
CA THR A 58 -11.65 -4.54 4.31
C THR A 58 -13.17 -4.46 4.47
N GLY A 59 -13.88 -3.68 3.64
CA GLY A 59 -15.33 -3.53 3.72
C GLY A 59 -15.96 -2.76 2.56
N PHE A 60 -17.30 -2.85 2.45
CA PHE A 60 -18.14 -2.26 1.38
C PHE A 60 -19.35 -1.46 1.92
N GLY A 61 -20.04 -0.73 1.02
CA GLY A 61 -21.02 0.34 1.31
C GLY A 61 -20.41 1.73 1.06
N SER A 62 -19.12 1.77 1.30
CA SER A 62 -18.03 2.70 1.04
C SER A 62 -16.78 1.79 1.13
N VAL A 63 -15.62 2.21 0.63
CA VAL A 63 -14.45 1.31 0.66
C VAL A 63 -13.65 1.57 1.91
N PHE A 64 -13.41 0.54 2.70
CA PHE A 64 -12.59 0.65 3.90
C PHE A 64 -11.15 0.26 3.59
N VAL A 65 -10.22 1.20 3.77
CA VAL A 65 -8.78 0.98 3.53
C VAL A 65 -8.00 1.54 4.71
N ASN A 66 -7.11 0.74 5.30
CA ASN A 66 -6.34 1.12 6.49
C ASN A 66 -7.20 1.64 7.67
N GLY A 67 -8.45 1.19 7.77
CA GLY A 67 -9.40 1.60 8.80
C GLY A 67 -10.09 2.95 8.56
N ILE A 68 -9.88 3.59 7.41
CA ILE A 68 -10.58 4.80 6.98
C ILE A 68 -11.70 4.41 6.01
N GLU A 69 -12.89 4.98 6.23
CA GLU A 69 -14.04 4.86 5.33
C GLU A 69 -13.92 5.85 4.17
N HIS A 70 -13.74 5.36 2.95
CA HIS A 70 -13.65 6.19 1.75
C HIS A 70 -14.96 6.19 0.96
N PHE A 71 -15.58 7.37 0.83
CA PHE A 71 -16.76 7.58 -0.01
C PHE A 71 -16.38 7.63 -1.49
N LEU A 72 -17.18 6.98 -2.34
CA LEU A 72 -16.92 6.83 -3.78
C LEU A 72 -17.75 7.74 -4.68
N THR A 73 -18.50 8.69 -4.11
CA THR A 73 -19.51 9.50 -4.83
C THR A 73 -18.98 10.18 -6.09
N SER A 74 -17.69 10.50 -6.13
CA SER A 74 -17.00 11.11 -7.28
C SER A 74 -15.69 10.40 -7.65
N ALA A 75 -15.49 9.17 -7.18
CA ALA A 75 -14.26 8.43 -7.41
C ALA A 75 -14.23 7.90 -8.84
N THR A 76 -13.11 8.07 -9.54
CA THR A 76 -12.80 7.26 -10.71
C THR A 76 -12.18 5.95 -10.23
N ILE A 77 -12.69 4.81 -10.69
CA ILE A 77 -12.18 3.50 -10.32
C ILE A 77 -11.48 2.91 -11.54
N VAL A 78 -10.25 2.46 -11.34
CA VAL A 78 -9.43 1.83 -12.36
C VAL A 78 -8.98 0.47 -11.84
N VAL A 79 -9.23 -0.58 -12.63
CA VAL A 79 -8.86 -1.97 -12.32
C VAL A 79 -7.99 -2.47 -13.46
N ASN A 80 -6.74 -2.81 -13.16
CA ASN A 80 -5.76 -3.28 -14.14
C ASN A 80 -5.63 -2.36 -15.38
N GLY A 81 -5.74 -1.04 -15.16
CA GLY A 81 -5.63 -0.01 -16.20
C GLY A 81 -6.92 0.34 -16.94
N ASP A 82 -8.01 -0.38 -16.71
CA ASP A 82 -9.31 -0.12 -17.33
C ASP A 82 -10.27 0.59 -16.36
N GLU A 83 -11.11 1.50 -16.88
CA GLU A 83 -12.15 2.16 -16.10
C GLU A 83 -13.21 1.13 -15.66
N ALA A 84 -13.48 1.09 -14.36
CA ALA A 84 -14.27 0.06 -13.70
C ALA A 84 -15.32 0.65 -12.74
N GLY A 85 -16.19 -0.21 -12.22
CA GLY A 85 -17.19 0.13 -11.22
C GLY A 85 -16.78 -0.27 -9.80
N ASP A 86 -17.56 0.20 -8.83
CA ASP A 86 -17.49 -0.23 -7.43
C ASP A 86 -17.73 -1.74 -7.25
N ALA A 87 -18.54 -2.33 -8.13
CA ALA A 87 -18.81 -3.77 -8.16
C ALA A 87 -17.62 -4.64 -8.61
N ASP A 88 -16.60 -4.05 -9.23
CA ASP A 88 -15.39 -4.78 -9.67
C ASP A 88 -14.33 -4.86 -8.56
N LEU A 89 -14.51 -4.09 -7.48
CA LEU A 89 -13.67 -4.17 -6.29
C LEU A 89 -14.05 -5.37 -5.43
N LYS A 90 -13.06 -6.02 -4.83
CA LYS A 90 -13.23 -7.18 -3.92
C LYS A 90 -12.49 -6.95 -2.61
N LEU A 91 -12.93 -7.64 -1.56
CA LEU A 91 -12.20 -7.67 -0.29
C LEU A 91 -10.81 -8.26 -0.50
N GLY A 92 -9.82 -7.72 0.23
CA GLY A 92 -8.42 -8.14 0.13
C GLY A 92 -7.63 -7.53 -1.01
N MET A 93 -8.28 -6.94 -2.03
CA MET A 93 -7.56 -6.20 -3.08
C MET A 93 -6.72 -5.08 -2.46
N ILE A 94 -5.42 -5.05 -2.77
CA ILE A 94 -4.53 -3.96 -2.37
C ILE A 94 -4.75 -2.82 -3.34
N VAL A 95 -5.45 -1.79 -2.89
CA VAL A 95 -5.78 -0.62 -3.72
C VAL A 95 -4.97 0.58 -3.31
N ARG A 96 -4.69 1.44 -4.28
CA ARG A 96 -4.22 2.81 -4.09
C ARG A 96 -5.42 3.73 -4.11
N VAL A 97 -5.66 4.45 -3.02
CA VAL A 97 -6.75 5.42 -2.89
C VAL A 97 -6.16 6.82 -2.84
N ALA A 98 -6.56 7.69 -3.76
CA ALA A 98 -6.26 9.11 -3.70
C ALA A 98 -7.52 9.90 -3.35
N GLY A 99 -7.39 10.88 -2.46
CA GLY A 99 -8.55 11.66 -2.03
C GLY A 99 -8.26 12.58 -0.85
N ALA A 100 -9.32 13.19 -0.33
CA ALA A 100 -9.29 13.90 0.94
C ALA A 100 -9.47 12.89 2.09
N VAL A 101 -8.71 13.04 3.16
CA VAL A 101 -8.80 12.19 4.36
C VAL A 101 -8.96 13.07 5.59
N ASP A 102 -9.95 12.75 6.42
CA ASP A 102 -10.09 13.22 7.79
C ASP A 102 -9.79 12.05 8.75
N SER A 103 -8.53 11.96 9.18
CA SER A 103 -8.08 10.90 10.07
C SER A 103 -8.70 10.95 11.46
N ALA A 104 -9.21 12.11 11.90
CA ALA A 104 -9.85 12.24 13.21
C ALA A 104 -11.30 11.72 13.17
N ALA A 105 -11.99 11.92 12.05
CA ALA A 105 -13.32 11.36 11.81
C ALA A 105 -13.27 9.89 11.35
N GLY A 106 -12.12 9.42 10.85
CA GLY A 106 -11.99 8.08 10.28
C GLY A 106 -12.61 7.96 8.89
N THR A 107 -12.78 9.08 8.19
CA THR A 107 -13.47 9.15 6.89
C THR A 107 -12.60 9.82 5.83
N GLY A 108 -12.94 9.60 4.57
CA GLY A 108 -12.33 10.27 3.43
C GLY A 108 -13.25 10.29 2.21
N ASP A 109 -12.97 11.22 1.31
CA ASP A 109 -13.63 11.30 0.00
C ASP A 109 -12.62 10.90 -1.07
N ALA A 110 -12.82 9.74 -1.69
CA ALA A 110 -11.96 9.25 -2.75
C ALA A 110 -12.24 9.99 -4.06
N THR A 111 -11.18 10.42 -4.72
CA THR A 111 -11.22 10.96 -6.08
C THR A 111 -10.76 9.94 -7.11
N GLU A 112 -9.88 9.03 -6.71
CA GLU A 112 -9.37 7.93 -7.56
C GLU A 112 -9.12 6.70 -6.69
N ILE A 113 -9.52 5.54 -7.20
CA ILE A 113 -9.15 4.23 -6.68
C ILE A 113 -8.53 3.45 -7.81
N GLU A 114 -7.34 2.92 -7.57
CA GLU A 114 -6.59 2.15 -8.54
C GLU A 114 -6.24 0.79 -7.92
N TYR A 115 -6.63 -0.26 -8.61
CA TYR A 115 -6.21 -1.63 -8.34
C TYR A 115 -5.33 -2.12 -9.49
N GLU A 116 -4.19 -2.70 -9.15
CA GLU A 116 -3.31 -3.37 -10.09
C GLU A 116 -2.81 -4.65 -9.45
N GLN A 117 -3.10 -5.78 -10.09
CA GLN A 117 -2.56 -7.07 -9.66
C GLN A 117 -1.03 -7.09 -9.82
N ASN A 118 -0.32 -7.69 -8.86
CA ASN A 118 1.13 -7.82 -8.94
C ASN A 118 1.54 -8.93 -9.91
N LEU A 119 0.74 -9.99 -9.98
CA LEU A 119 1.07 -11.19 -10.72
C LEU A 119 -0.19 -11.91 -11.19
N GLU A 120 -0.17 -12.37 -12.44
CA GLU A 120 -1.18 -13.29 -12.97
C GLU A 120 -0.47 -14.40 -13.74
N GLY A 121 -0.88 -15.64 -13.50
CA GLY A 121 -0.34 -16.77 -14.24
C GLY A 121 -0.66 -18.13 -13.66
N PRO A 122 -0.15 -19.20 -14.29
CA PRO A 122 -0.31 -20.55 -13.81
C PRO A 122 0.49 -20.77 -12.54
N VAL A 123 -0.07 -21.57 -11.63
CA VAL A 123 0.63 -21.98 -10.41
C VAL A 123 1.69 -23.03 -10.74
N ASP A 124 2.93 -22.80 -10.31
CA ASP A 124 4.05 -23.72 -10.47
C ASP A 124 4.12 -24.74 -9.32
N SER A 125 3.92 -24.27 -8.08
CA SER A 125 3.93 -25.11 -6.88
C SER A 125 3.22 -24.43 -5.71
N ILE A 126 2.61 -25.21 -4.82
CA ILE A 126 2.00 -24.74 -3.58
C ILE A 126 2.64 -25.49 -2.41
N ASP A 127 2.88 -24.80 -1.30
CA ASP A 127 3.27 -25.40 -0.03
C ASP A 127 2.40 -24.82 1.10
N PRO A 128 1.29 -25.51 1.44
CA PRO A 128 0.42 -25.09 2.53
C PRO A 128 1.07 -25.16 3.91
N SER A 129 2.21 -25.85 4.06
CA SER A 129 2.91 -25.95 5.35
C SER A 129 3.75 -24.72 5.68
N THR A 130 4.08 -23.93 4.66
CA THR A 130 4.83 -22.67 4.78
C THR A 130 4.00 -21.46 4.35
N ASP A 131 2.69 -21.64 4.13
CA ASP A 131 1.77 -20.62 3.63
C ASP A 131 2.33 -19.91 2.38
N SER A 132 2.80 -20.69 1.40
CA SER A 132 3.44 -20.12 0.21
C SER A 132 3.05 -20.83 -1.09
N LEU A 133 3.14 -20.07 -2.19
CA LEU A 133 3.05 -20.61 -3.54
C LEU A 133 4.05 -19.95 -4.48
N VAL A 134 4.30 -20.60 -5.61
CA VAL A 134 5.13 -20.08 -6.69
C VAL A 134 4.28 -19.98 -7.95
N VAL A 135 4.33 -18.83 -8.60
CA VAL A 135 3.61 -18.54 -9.85
C VAL A 135 4.60 -17.89 -10.81
N LEU A 136 4.81 -18.48 -11.98
CA LEU A 136 5.82 -18.01 -12.97
C LEU A 136 7.22 -17.80 -12.36
N GLY A 137 7.61 -18.64 -11.39
CA GLY A 137 8.88 -18.54 -10.66
C GLY A 137 8.94 -17.45 -9.58
N GLN A 138 7.86 -16.70 -9.36
CA GLN A 138 7.75 -15.70 -8.30
C GLN A 138 7.21 -16.35 -7.02
N LEU A 139 7.94 -16.22 -5.91
CA LEU A 139 7.49 -16.66 -4.60
C LEU A 139 6.46 -15.67 -4.04
N VAL A 140 5.33 -16.21 -3.58
CA VAL A 140 4.25 -15.51 -2.91
C VAL A 140 4.06 -16.14 -1.54
N VAL A 141 4.07 -15.31 -0.51
CA VAL A 141 3.75 -15.69 0.87
C VAL A 141 2.34 -15.21 1.17
N ILE A 142 1.53 -16.11 1.69
CA ILE A 142 0.16 -15.89 2.14
C ILE A 142 0.20 -15.55 3.62
N ASP A 143 -0.51 -14.51 4.03
CA ASP A 143 -0.66 -14.15 5.43
C ASP A 143 -2.11 -14.21 5.93
N GLY A 144 -2.33 -13.87 7.20
CA GLY A 144 -3.65 -13.94 7.83
C GLY A 144 -4.66 -12.89 7.33
N LEU A 145 -4.24 -11.96 6.48
CA LEU A 145 -5.05 -10.94 5.84
C LEU A 145 -5.39 -11.29 4.38
N THR A 146 -4.80 -12.35 3.82
CA THR A 146 -5.14 -12.81 2.48
C THR A 146 -6.62 -13.16 2.39
N VAL A 147 -7.27 -12.66 1.35
CA VAL A 147 -8.64 -13.05 0.99
C VAL A 147 -8.59 -13.90 -0.26
N PHE A 148 -9.11 -15.13 -0.16
CA PHE A 148 -9.24 -16.03 -1.28
C PHE A 148 -10.56 -15.79 -2.01
N ASP A 149 -10.51 -15.78 -3.34
CA ASP A 149 -11.68 -15.79 -4.22
C ASP A 149 -11.71 -17.09 -5.02
N GLY A 150 -12.88 -17.74 -5.08
CA GLY A 150 -13.07 -19.03 -5.75
C GLY A 150 -12.58 -20.27 -4.99
N VAL A 151 -11.77 -20.12 -3.93
CA VAL A 151 -11.30 -21.20 -3.03
C VAL A 151 -11.42 -20.77 -1.57
N VAL A 152 -11.40 -21.74 -0.65
CA VAL A 152 -11.50 -21.46 0.80
C VAL A 152 -10.16 -21.05 1.40
N ASP A 153 -9.10 -21.73 1.00
CA ASP A 153 -7.75 -21.52 1.50
C ASP A 153 -6.71 -22.08 0.50
N LEU A 154 -5.43 -21.99 0.88
CA LEU A 154 -4.32 -22.46 0.06
C LEU A 154 -4.33 -23.99 -0.14
N ALA A 155 -4.88 -24.77 0.79
CA ALA A 155 -4.96 -26.23 0.67
C ALA A 155 -6.07 -26.65 -0.32
N ASP A 156 -7.18 -25.91 -0.36
CA ASP A 156 -8.22 -26.10 -1.38
C ASP A 156 -7.66 -25.80 -2.79
N LEU A 157 -6.88 -24.72 -2.93
CA LEU A 157 -6.18 -24.42 -4.18
C LEU A 157 -5.17 -25.52 -4.56
N ASP A 158 -4.42 -26.07 -3.60
CA ASP A 158 -3.45 -27.16 -3.82
C ASP A 158 -4.12 -28.40 -4.41
N VAL A 159 -5.27 -28.81 -3.84
CA VAL A 159 -6.06 -29.94 -4.34
C VAL A 159 -6.52 -29.71 -5.77
N LEU A 160 -6.94 -28.48 -6.10
CA LEU A 160 -7.34 -28.12 -7.46
C LEU A 160 -6.15 -28.20 -8.42
N VAL A 161 -5.04 -27.53 -8.11
CA VAL A 161 -3.82 -27.52 -8.93
C VAL A 161 -3.29 -28.92 -9.19
N ASP A 162 -3.26 -29.78 -8.17
CA ASP A 162 -2.86 -31.19 -8.31
C ASP A 162 -3.79 -32.00 -9.22
N ALA A 163 -5.10 -31.71 -9.20
CA ALA A 163 -6.07 -32.39 -10.03
C ALA A 163 -5.87 -32.06 -11.52
N THR A 164 -5.50 -30.82 -11.87
CA THR A 164 -5.16 -30.42 -13.24
C THR A 164 -3.98 -29.43 -13.29
N PRO A 165 -2.74 -29.93 -13.32
CA PRO A 165 -1.54 -29.07 -13.34
C PRO A 165 -1.48 -28.17 -14.57
N GLY A 166 -1.06 -26.91 -14.37
CA GLY A 166 -0.88 -25.91 -15.43
C GLY A 166 -2.18 -25.34 -16.02
N VAL A 167 -3.34 -25.68 -15.46
CA VAL A 167 -4.65 -25.16 -15.90
C VAL A 167 -5.11 -23.99 -15.02
N TYR A 168 -4.85 -24.05 -13.71
CA TYR A 168 -5.30 -23.02 -12.78
C TYR A 168 -4.45 -21.77 -12.90
N MET A 169 -5.09 -20.69 -13.35
CA MET A 169 -4.55 -19.33 -13.35
C MET A 169 -4.97 -18.64 -12.06
N VAL A 170 -4.04 -17.92 -11.45
CA VAL A 170 -4.29 -17.10 -10.27
C VAL A 170 -3.89 -15.66 -10.54
N GLU A 171 -4.67 -14.73 -10.00
CA GLU A 171 -4.34 -13.32 -9.90
C GLU A 171 -3.96 -13.04 -8.45
N ILE A 172 -2.82 -12.36 -8.24
CA ILE A 172 -2.26 -12.11 -6.92
C ILE A 172 -2.02 -10.62 -6.75
N SER A 173 -2.56 -10.09 -5.66
CA SER A 173 -2.33 -8.74 -5.18
C SER A 173 -1.70 -8.81 -3.79
N GLY A 174 -0.68 -7.98 -3.55
CA GLY A 174 0.09 -7.99 -2.31
C GLY A 174 1.14 -6.89 -2.27
N LEU A 175 1.87 -6.83 -1.16
CA LEU A 175 2.99 -5.91 -0.99
C LEU A 175 4.31 -6.62 -1.33
N VAL A 176 5.12 -5.99 -2.17
CA VAL A 176 6.43 -6.54 -2.55
C VAL A 176 7.49 -6.07 -1.56
N ASP A 177 8.26 -7.00 -1.00
CA ASP A 177 9.34 -6.69 -0.08
C ASP A 177 10.69 -6.40 -0.78
N GLY A 178 11.73 -6.11 0.01
CA GLY A 178 13.07 -5.83 -0.51
C GLY A 178 13.78 -7.03 -1.16
N ASN A 179 13.22 -8.24 -1.02
CA ASN A 179 13.68 -9.48 -1.60
C ASN A 179 12.85 -9.89 -2.82
N SER A 180 11.95 -9.01 -3.29
CA SER A 180 11.00 -9.28 -4.37
C SER A 180 10.03 -10.41 -4.05
N VAL A 181 9.78 -10.72 -2.78
CA VAL A 181 8.70 -11.63 -2.39
C VAL A 181 7.41 -10.84 -2.29
N ILE A 182 6.32 -11.40 -2.81
CA ILE A 182 4.99 -10.82 -2.68
C ILE A 182 4.37 -11.36 -1.39
N HIS A 183 3.94 -10.45 -0.52
CA HIS A 183 3.15 -10.75 0.68
C HIS A 183 1.70 -10.42 0.36
N ALA A 184 0.90 -11.46 0.17
CA ALA A 184 -0.52 -11.38 -0.18
C ALA A 184 -1.39 -11.70 1.05
#